data_AF-A0A7S3U6A0-F1
#
_entry.id   AF-A0A7S3U6A0-F1
#
_cell.length_a   1.000
_cell.length_b   1.000
_cell.length_c   1.000
_cell.angle_alpha   90.00
_cell.angle_beta   90.00
_cell.angle_gamma   90.00
#
_symmetry.space_group_name_H-M   'P 1'
#
loop_
_entity.id
_entity.type
_entity.pdbx_description
1 polymer ?
#
loop_
_entity_poly.entity_id
_entity_poly.type
_entity_poly.pdbx_seq_one_letter_code
_entity_poly.pdbx_strand_id
1 'polypeptide(L)'
;CLVYKGGPAESSAGGTVTTEHAEMSEAPSLQDIRREDLATEIAELEALTRKIDALRARCLGMGDALHIPLLMAHQTLHKALSTVQPGRRDSLPLRPSSTAIDKFRATRTVRFIGAPFCEGQNLDGADLGPTSLREAGLKEAAALLGWKWEDEGDLDFGALFQSLGYDVKEPHHHPVELYRAWAAEGGMQDNFSTWVRRRIGIDAGSLRRTVSHNSSIDTMDKTAENGANSPHKQTEAERFGVINVSLIGAGVGLVHDAVLSAVKQNRFALTIGGDHSIAAGSICAMHRAYPDLGVIWIDAHADANTPRTSPSAHYHGMPAAHLLGWFEDPLPGFEWFTPGCLEETRLAYIGLRDIDAEEGRMLRASNVHVFTMREVDKYGIAKVIEMALSAIDPNKRRPLHLSLDIDGVDPHFAPGTGTAARGGLAYREIHYVCEELAETNRLVGMDLVEINPGLDAAPIDSKMHGDDPNLKPCSPTVQLGVELCLSALGKRIM
;
A
#
# COMPACT_ATOMS: atom_id res chain seq x y z
N CYS A 1 -12.99 24.65 10.42
CA CYS A 1 -14.41 25.07 10.32
C CYS A 1 -15.05 24.52 9.04
N LEU A 2 -15.77 23.39 9.12
CA LEU A 2 -16.66 22.95 8.04
C LEU A 2 -18.03 23.58 8.29
N VAL A 3 -18.39 24.61 7.52
CA VAL A 3 -19.76 25.14 7.50
C VAL A 3 -20.55 24.34 6.48
N TYR A 4 -21.37 23.42 6.98
CA TYR A 4 -22.37 22.71 6.19
C TYR A 4 -23.47 23.72 5.79
N LYS A 5 -23.47 24.17 4.53
CA LYS A 5 -24.62 24.89 3.95
C LYS A 5 -25.68 23.85 3.56
N GLY A 6 -26.51 23.47 4.52
CA GLY A 6 -27.78 22.81 4.22
C GLY A 6 -28.67 23.79 3.43
N GLY A 7 -29.10 23.39 2.24
CA GLY A 7 -30.08 24.15 1.46
C GLY A 7 -31.43 24.21 2.19
N PRO A 8 -32.19 25.30 2.08
CA PRO A 8 -33.44 25.44 2.81
C PRO A 8 -34.53 24.58 2.17
N ALA A 9 -35.21 23.80 3.01
CA ALA A 9 -36.54 23.32 2.74
C ALA A 9 -37.48 24.52 2.58
N GLU A 10 -38.32 24.48 1.55
CA GLU A 10 -39.36 25.47 1.32
C GLU A 10 -40.25 25.62 2.56
N SER A 11 -40.26 26.81 3.16
CA SER A 11 -41.42 27.27 3.91
C SER A 11 -41.53 28.78 3.81
N SER A 12 -42.73 29.19 3.47
CA SER A 12 -43.20 30.54 3.20
C SER A 12 -43.17 31.43 4.46
N ALA A 13 -42.38 32.50 4.46
CA ALA A 13 -42.72 33.79 5.08
C ALA A 13 -41.61 34.81 4.75
N GLY A 14 -42.00 35.98 4.24
CA GLY A 14 -41.10 37.03 3.80
C GLY A 14 -40.25 37.64 4.92
N GLY A 15 -38.96 37.81 4.63
CA GLY A 15 -38.02 38.60 5.41
C GLY A 15 -36.74 38.82 4.62
N THR A 16 -36.47 40.06 4.22
CA THR A 16 -35.24 40.49 3.55
C THR A 16 -34.04 40.35 4.49
N VAL A 17 -33.06 39.52 4.11
CA VAL A 17 -31.76 39.41 4.80
C VAL A 17 -30.71 40.13 3.95
N THR A 18 -30.13 41.20 4.51
CA THR A 18 -28.97 41.92 3.95
C THR A 18 -27.70 41.12 4.22
N THR A 19 -26.93 40.80 3.18
CA THR A 19 -25.60 40.18 3.29
C THR A 19 -24.52 41.24 3.40
N GLU A 20 -23.84 41.32 4.56
CA GLU A 20 -22.55 42.00 4.68
C GLU A 20 -21.44 41.08 4.15
N HIS A 21 -20.60 41.60 3.27
CA HIS A 21 -19.39 40.95 2.78
C HIS A 21 -18.27 41.10 3.82
N ALA A 22 -17.79 39.99 4.39
CA ALA A 22 -16.53 39.98 5.14
C ALA A 22 -15.37 39.89 4.15
N GLU A 23 -14.50 40.91 4.15
CA GLU A 23 -13.24 40.92 3.41
C GLU A 23 -12.29 39.82 3.95
N MET A 24 -11.66 39.06 3.04
CA MET A 24 -10.60 38.11 3.37
C MET A 24 -9.28 38.87 3.58
N SER A 25 -8.75 38.87 4.81
CA SER A 25 -7.36 39.29 5.06
C SER A 25 -6.39 38.13 4.77
N GLU A 26 -5.23 38.44 4.19
CA GLU A 26 -4.13 37.49 3.93
C GLU A 26 -3.70 36.74 5.21
N ALA A 27 -3.45 35.44 5.10
CA ALA A 27 -2.96 34.61 6.19
C ALA A 27 -1.48 34.93 6.49
N PRO A 28 -1.08 35.02 7.78
CA PRO A 28 0.30 35.33 8.15
C PRO A 28 1.28 34.21 7.77
N SER A 29 2.55 34.57 7.62
CA SER A 29 3.62 33.62 7.28
C SER A 29 3.93 32.71 8.49
N LEU A 30 4.34 31.47 8.24
CA LEU A 30 4.73 30.48 9.27
C LEU A 30 5.85 30.96 10.22
N GLN A 31 6.55 32.06 9.89
CA GLN A 31 7.60 32.64 10.72
C GLN A 31 7.08 33.58 11.82
N ASP A 32 5.79 33.93 11.79
CA ASP A 32 5.18 34.95 12.67
C ASP A 32 4.39 34.37 13.87
N ILE A 33 4.29 33.04 13.99
CA ILE A 33 3.51 32.36 15.04
C ILE A 33 4.38 32.19 16.31
N ARG A 34 3.96 32.77 17.45
CA ARG A 34 4.69 32.62 18.72
C ARG A 34 4.43 31.22 19.30
N ARG A 35 5.39 30.67 20.05
CA ARG A 35 5.27 29.34 20.70
C ARG A 35 4.02 29.19 21.60
N GLU A 36 3.55 30.29 22.17
CA GLU A 36 2.35 30.34 23.01
C GLU A 36 1.05 30.19 22.18
N ASP A 37 1.06 30.67 20.93
CA ASP A 37 -0.05 30.55 19.98
C ASP A 37 -0.17 29.08 19.50
N LEU A 38 0.97 28.42 19.23
CA LEU A 38 1.00 27.02 18.79
C LEU A 38 0.44 26.05 19.82
N ALA A 39 0.76 26.24 21.11
CA ALA A 39 0.23 25.39 22.18
C ALA A 39 -1.28 25.53 22.33
N THR A 40 -1.81 26.73 22.11
CA THR A 40 -3.24 27.03 22.15
C THR A 40 -3.96 26.39 20.96
N GLU A 41 -3.42 26.53 19.75
CA GLU A 41 -3.95 25.87 18.54
C GLU A 41 -3.95 24.34 18.66
N ILE A 42 -2.89 23.74 19.22
CA ILE A 42 -2.84 22.29 19.50
C ILE A 42 -3.97 21.89 20.45
N ALA A 43 -4.17 22.63 21.55
CA ALA A 43 -5.23 22.34 22.52
C ALA A 43 -6.64 22.45 21.90
N GLU A 44 -6.85 23.38 20.97
CA GLU A 44 -8.09 23.52 20.21
C GLU A 44 -8.33 22.35 19.25
N LEU A 45 -7.30 21.92 18.52
CA LEU A 45 -7.37 20.74 17.64
C LEU A 45 -7.67 19.47 18.44
N GLU A 46 -7.04 19.27 19.60
CA GLU A 46 -7.32 18.16 20.51
C GLU A 46 -8.76 18.21 21.03
N ALA A 47 -9.27 19.39 21.37
CA ALA A 47 -10.65 19.57 21.82
C ALA A 47 -11.67 19.27 20.71
N LEU A 48 -11.37 19.64 19.47
CA LEU A 48 -12.22 19.35 18.32
C LEU A 48 -12.20 17.85 17.99
N THR A 49 -11.04 17.20 18.09
CA THR A 49 -10.89 15.75 17.94
C THR A 49 -11.77 15.01 18.93
N ARG A 50 -11.69 15.36 20.23
CA ARG A 50 -12.56 14.77 21.28
C ARG A 50 -14.06 14.96 21.02
N LYS A 51 -14.46 16.11 20.45
CA LYS A 51 -15.87 16.36 20.08
C LYS A 51 -16.32 15.47 18.93
N ILE A 52 -15.48 15.27 17.92
CA ILE A 52 -15.78 14.36 16.81
C ILE A 52 -15.84 12.92 17.30
N ASP A 53 -14.96 12.49 18.21
CA ASP A 53 -15.00 11.16 18.80
C ASP A 53 -16.30 10.92 19.56
N ALA A 54 -16.73 11.90 20.35
CA ALA A 54 -18.02 11.83 21.05
C ALA A 54 -19.21 11.79 20.07
N LEU A 55 -19.15 12.51 18.95
CA LEU A 55 -20.19 12.45 17.91
C LEU A 55 -20.19 11.09 17.20
N ARG A 56 -19.01 10.55 16.89
CA ARG A 56 -18.84 9.21 16.28
C ARG A 56 -19.38 8.12 17.19
N ALA A 57 -19.04 8.15 18.48
CA ALA A 57 -19.55 7.22 19.48
C ALA A 57 -21.09 7.27 19.60
N ARG A 58 -21.69 8.45 19.41
CA ARG A 58 -23.16 8.62 19.41
C ARG A 58 -23.83 8.23 18.09
N CYS A 59 -23.07 8.18 17.00
CA CYS A 59 -23.56 7.77 15.68
C CYS A 59 -23.33 6.27 15.39
N LEU A 60 -22.72 5.52 16.32
CA LEU A 60 -22.62 4.06 16.24
C LEU A 60 -24.03 3.46 16.12
N GLY A 61 -24.39 2.99 14.91
CA GLY A 61 -25.69 2.41 14.59
C GLY A 61 -26.64 3.30 13.77
N MET A 62 -26.25 4.55 13.46
CA MET A 62 -26.93 5.39 12.48
C MET A 62 -26.17 5.23 11.16
N GLY A 63 -26.82 4.70 10.11
CA GLY A 63 -26.17 4.25 8.86
C GLY A 63 -25.26 5.26 8.15
N ASP A 64 -24.63 4.80 7.07
CA ASP A 64 -23.43 5.35 6.39
C ASP A 64 -23.41 6.87 6.11
N ALA A 65 -24.56 7.54 6.07
CA ALA A 65 -24.70 8.96 5.72
C ALA A 65 -23.96 9.93 6.67
N LEU A 66 -23.76 9.58 7.94
CA LEU A 66 -22.96 10.39 8.88
C LEU A 66 -21.58 9.81 9.19
N HIS A 67 -21.39 8.51 9.02
CA HIS A 67 -20.15 7.83 9.41
C HIS A 67 -18.95 8.29 8.57
N ILE A 68 -19.09 8.25 7.24
CA ILE A 68 -18.00 8.59 6.31
C ILE A 68 -17.55 10.06 6.48
N PRO A 69 -18.45 11.06 6.52
CA PRO A 69 -18.02 12.45 6.75
C PRO A 69 -17.35 12.68 8.12
N LEU A 70 -17.81 12.01 9.18
CA LEU A 70 -17.20 12.11 10.51
C LEU A 70 -15.83 11.45 10.58
N LEU A 71 -15.65 10.32 9.87
CA LEU A 71 -14.37 9.65 9.71
C LEU A 71 -13.35 10.57 9.02
N MET A 72 -13.72 11.16 7.89
CA MET A 72 -12.86 12.10 7.15
C MET A 72 -12.49 13.35 7.98
N ALA A 73 -13.45 13.88 8.75
CA ALA A 73 -13.22 15.01 9.65
C ALA A 73 -12.27 14.65 10.81
N HIS A 74 -12.43 13.46 11.40
CA HIS A 74 -11.54 12.94 12.44
C HIS A 74 -10.11 12.77 11.91
N GLN A 75 -9.94 12.18 10.73
CA GLN A 75 -8.64 11.97 10.09
C GLN A 75 -7.92 13.27 9.77
N THR A 76 -8.65 14.27 9.24
CA THR A 76 -8.11 15.61 8.98
C THR A 76 -7.52 16.23 10.25
N LEU A 77 -8.20 16.05 11.39
CA LEU A 77 -7.76 16.57 12.68
C LEU A 77 -6.58 15.79 13.28
N HIS A 78 -6.60 14.46 13.18
CA HIS A 78 -5.48 13.63 13.59
C HIS A 78 -4.21 13.92 12.79
N LYS A 79 -4.34 14.14 11.47
CA LYS A 79 -3.24 14.57 10.60
C LYS A 79 -2.71 15.95 11.01
N ALA A 80 -3.59 16.90 11.30
CA ALA A 80 -3.17 18.20 11.82
C ALA A 80 -2.41 18.03 13.13
N LEU A 81 -2.92 17.28 14.11
CA LEU A 81 -2.27 17.05 15.40
C LEU A 81 -0.91 16.34 15.28
N SER A 82 -0.78 15.34 14.41
CA SER A 82 0.46 14.60 14.23
C SER A 82 1.58 15.45 13.63
N THR A 83 1.23 16.50 12.87
CA THR A 83 2.22 17.45 12.34
C THR A 83 2.77 18.44 13.37
N VAL A 84 2.09 18.63 14.52
CA VAL A 84 2.45 19.64 15.54
C VAL A 84 2.98 19.08 16.86
N GLN A 85 2.84 17.77 17.13
CA GLN A 85 3.28 17.20 18.42
C GLN A 85 4.82 17.11 18.55
N PRO A 86 5.42 17.72 19.59
CA PRO A 86 6.86 17.73 19.82
C PRO A 86 7.33 16.43 20.46
N GLY A 87 7.40 15.34 19.69
CA GLY A 87 7.85 14.02 20.16
C GLY A 87 8.56 13.15 19.13
N ARG A 88 8.29 13.30 17.83
CA ARG A 88 9.03 12.61 16.77
C ARG A 88 10.17 13.51 16.25
N ARG A 89 11.31 13.48 16.92
CA ARG A 89 12.55 14.23 16.55
C ARG A 89 13.31 13.69 15.32
N ASP A 90 12.63 12.96 14.44
CA ASP A 90 13.14 12.46 13.16
C ASP A 90 12.50 13.15 11.93
N SER A 91 11.73 14.22 12.19
CA SER A 91 10.69 14.79 11.30
C SER A 91 11.14 15.92 10.37
N LEU A 92 12.41 15.98 9.98
CA LEU A 92 12.82 16.87 8.90
C LEU A 92 12.80 16.12 7.56
N PRO A 93 12.09 16.64 6.54
CA PRO A 93 12.28 16.26 5.14
C PRO A 93 13.76 16.08 4.84
N LEU A 94 14.15 14.92 4.28
CA LEU A 94 15.56 14.71 4.01
C LEU A 94 16.11 15.75 3.01
N ARG A 95 15.32 16.23 2.02
CA ARG A 95 15.75 17.23 1.01
C ARG A 95 14.59 18.00 0.33
N PRO A 96 14.84 19.20 -0.23
CA PRO A 96 14.02 19.78 -1.30
C PRO A 96 14.14 18.95 -2.59
N SER A 97 13.03 18.75 -3.30
CA SER A 97 12.91 17.72 -4.34
C SER A 97 13.78 17.88 -5.59
N SER A 98 14.03 19.12 -6.04
CA SER A 98 14.76 19.35 -7.29
C SER A 98 16.21 18.84 -7.25
N THR A 99 16.92 19.07 -6.13
CA THR A 99 18.33 18.66 -5.97
C THR A 99 18.51 17.16 -5.75
N ALA A 100 17.44 16.46 -5.35
CA ALA A 100 17.47 15.02 -5.10
C ALA A 100 17.29 14.22 -6.39
N ILE A 101 16.37 14.65 -7.26
CA ILE A 101 16.14 14.05 -8.59
C ILE A 101 17.41 14.13 -9.44
N ASP A 102 18.11 15.26 -9.45
CA ASP A 102 19.35 15.42 -10.22
C ASP A 102 20.46 14.45 -9.77
N LYS A 103 20.57 14.19 -8.46
CA LYS A 103 21.53 13.23 -7.91
C LYS A 103 21.18 11.79 -8.25
N PHE A 104 19.89 11.44 -8.20
CA PHE A 104 19.40 10.14 -8.64
C PHE A 104 19.75 9.88 -10.12
N ARG A 105 19.49 10.88 -10.98
CA ARG A 105 19.82 10.80 -12.41
C ARG A 105 21.33 10.68 -12.65
N ALA A 106 22.16 11.31 -11.82
CA ALA A 106 23.61 11.24 -11.94
C ALA A 106 24.17 9.84 -11.60
N THR A 107 23.53 9.07 -10.71
CA THR A 107 24.02 7.74 -10.35
C THR A 107 23.61 6.68 -11.38
N ARG A 108 22.39 6.80 -11.93
CA ARG A 108 21.71 5.75 -12.73
C ARG A 108 21.95 4.37 -12.12
N THR A 109 21.71 4.24 -10.83
CA THR A 109 21.87 2.99 -10.10
C THR A 109 20.50 2.51 -9.61
N VAL A 110 20.10 1.31 -10.04
CA VAL A 110 18.96 0.58 -9.50
C VAL A 110 19.40 -0.20 -8.28
N ARG A 111 18.61 -0.10 -7.22
CA ARG A 111 18.67 -1.01 -6.09
C ARG A 111 17.46 -1.93 -6.12
N PHE A 112 17.71 -3.20 -6.40
CA PHE A 112 16.70 -4.25 -6.39
C PHE A 112 16.49 -4.74 -4.96
N ILE A 113 15.24 -4.73 -4.52
CA ILE A 113 14.82 -5.16 -3.19
C ILE A 113 13.75 -6.23 -3.39
N GLY A 114 14.11 -7.50 -3.16
CA GLY A 114 13.14 -8.58 -3.17
C GLY A 114 12.40 -8.63 -1.85
N ALA A 115 11.06 -8.54 -1.90
CA ALA A 115 10.19 -8.62 -0.75
C ALA A 115 9.24 -9.81 -0.92
N PRO A 116 9.72 -11.06 -0.77
CA PRO A 116 8.91 -12.28 -0.86
C PRO A 116 7.94 -12.40 0.32
N PHE A 117 6.87 -11.60 0.28
CA PHE A 117 5.93 -11.39 1.38
C PHE A 117 4.51 -11.74 0.92
N CYS A 118 3.82 -12.61 1.65
CA CYS A 118 2.46 -13.06 1.31
C CYS A 118 1.49 -13.03 2.51
N GLU A 119 1.89 -12.44 3.65
CA GLU A 119 1.06 -12.47 4.86
C GLU A 119 -0.17 -11.56 4.80
N GLY A 120 -0.24 -10.67 3.80
CA GLY A 120 -1.35 -9.76 3.59
C GLY A 120 -2.58 -10.42 2.98
N GLN A 121 -2.45 -11.65 2.49
CA GLN A 121 -3.48 -12.37 1.76
C GLN A 121 -3.37 -13.89 1.95
N ASN A 122 -4.17 -14.65 1.20
CA ASN A 122 -4.35 -16.09 1.41
C ASN A 122 -3.59 -17.00 0.46
N LEU A 123 -2.99 -16.46 -0.60
CA LEU A 123 -2.35 -17.17 -1.69
C LEU A 123 -0.83 -17.08 -1.57
N ASP A 124 -0.16 -18.18 -1.29
CA ASP A 124 1.29 -18.22 -1.50
C ASP A 124 1.60 -18.22 -3.01
N GLY A 125 2.88 -18.02 -3.35
CA GLY A 125 3.39 -18.04 -4.72
C GLY A 125 3.74 -16.66 -5.26
N ALA A 126 3.10 -15.59 -4.77
CA ALA A 126 3.54 -14.23 -5.08
C ALA A 126 4.95 -13.96 -4.50
N ASP A 127 5.31 -14.62 -3.40
CA ASP A 127 6.65 -14.62 -2.81
C ASP A 127 7.75 -15.14 -3.76
N LEU A 128 7.38 -15.85 -4.84
CA LEU A 128 8.30 -16.31 -5.88
C LEU A 128 8.55 -15.24 -6.96
N GLY A 129 7.78 -14.16 -6.99
CA GLY A 129 7.92 -13.04 -7.93
C GLY A 129 9.34 -12.48 -8.00
N PRO A 130 9.97 -12.10 -6.86
CA PRO A 130 11.32 -11.54 -6.83
C PRO A 130 12.36 -12.46 -7.48
N THR A 131 12.36 -13.74 -7.09
CA THR A 131 13.28 -14.74 -7.64
C THR A 131 13.03 -14.98 -9.13
N SER A 132 11.77 -15.06 -9.55
CA SER A 132 11.41 -15.30 -10.95
C SER A 132 11.89 -14.17 -11.86
N LEU A 133 11.76 -12.90 -11.42
CA LEU A 133 12.25 -11.74 -12.18
C LEU A 133 13.78 -11.71 -12.26
N ARG A 134 14.48 -12.09 -11.18
CA ARG A 134 15.94 -12.25 -11.22
C ARG A 134 16.35 -13.32 -12.22
N GLU A 135 15.72 -14.48 -12.16
CA GLU A 135 16.06 -15.62 -13.02
C GLU A 135 15.81 -15.33 -14.50
N ALA A 136 14.73 -14.60 -14.81
CA ALA A 136 14.36 -14.15 -16.13
C ALA A 136 15.38 -13.18 -16.77
N GLY A 137 16.28 -12.58 -15.99
CA GLY A 137 17.40 -11.78 -16.49
C GLY A 137 17.21 -10.27 -16.40
N LEU A 138 16.38 -9.80 -15.46
CA LEU A 138 16.09 -8.36 -15.30
C LEU A 138 17.37 -7.53 -15.05
N LYS A 139 18.30 -8.03 -14.25
CA LYS A 139 19.58 -7.36 -13.95
C LYS A 139 20.40 -7.15 -15.23
N GLU A 140 20.57 -8.21 -16.00
CA GLU A 140 21.35 -8.20 -17.22
C GLU A 140 20.72 -7.24 -18.24
N ALA A 141 19.39 -7.30 -18.39
CA ALA A 141 18.66 -6.42 -19.29
C ALA A 141 18.73 -4.94 -18.85
N ALA A 142 18.63 -4.63 -17.56
CA ALA A 142 18.78 -3.27 -17.04
C ALA A 142 20.20 -2.72 -17.25
N ALA A 143 21.23 -3.56 -17.13
CA ALA A 143 22.62 -3.17 -17.39
C ALA A 143 22.83 -2.75 -18.85
N LEU A 144 22.14 -3.37 -19.81
CA LEU A 144 22.19 -2.99 -21.23
C LEU A 144 21.60 -1.59 -21.49
N LEU A 145 20.70 -1.10 -20.64
CA LEU A 145 20.16 0.27 -20.67
C LEU A 145 21.10 1.30 -20.02
N GLY A 146 22.27 0.86 -19.55
CA GLY A 146 23.28 1.71 -18.91
C GLY A 146 23.04 1.97 -17.42
N TRP A 147 22.19 1.17 -16.77
CA TRP A 147 22.00 1.23 -15.32
C TRP A 147 23.06 0.41 -14.60
N LYS A 148 23.56 0.94 -13.48
CA LYS A 148 24.28 0.15 -12.48
C LYS A 148 23.26 -0.61 -11.64
N TRP A 149 23.63 -1.80 -11.17
CA TRP A 149 22.75 -2.68 -10.42
C TRP A 149 23.34 -3.01 -9.05
N GLU A 150 22.56 -2.77 -8.01
CA GLU A 150 22.83 -3.19 -6.64
C GLU A 150 21.67 -4.11 -6.22
N ASP A 151 21.98 -5.36 -5.88
CA ASP A 151 20.98 -6.37 -5.51
C ASP A 151 21.06 -6.59 -3.99
N GLU A 152 20.03 -6.20 -3.26
CA GLU A 152 19.95 -6.43 -1.80
C GLU A 152 19.53 -7.89 -1.48
N GLY A 153 19.21 -8.68 -2.51
CA GLY A 153 18.66 -10.02 -2.34
C GLY A 153 17.19 -9.98 -1.92
N ASP A 154 16.75 -11.05 -1.28
CA ASP A 154 15.42 -11.15 -0.65
C ASP A 154 15.51 -10.74 0.82
N LEU A 155 14.53 -9.95 1.27
CA LEU A 155 14.35 -9.62 2.67
C LEU A 155 13.99 -10.88 3.47
N ASP A 156 14.67 -11.08 4.59
CA ASP A 156 14.52 -12.28 5.42
C ASP A 156 13.38 -12.12 6.45
N PHE A 157 12.15 -12.30 5.96
CA PHE A 157 10.95 -12.30 6.82
C PHE A 157 10.96 -13.46 7.83
N GLY A 158 11.56 -14.60 7.46
CA GLY A 158 11.68 -15.76 8.34
C GLY A 158 12.49 -15.44 9.60
N ALA A 159 13.68 -14.86 9.43
CA ALA A 159 14.51 -14.41 10.56
C ALA A 159 13.83 -13.32 11.38
N LEU A 160 13.14 -12.37 10.73
CA LEU A 160 12.35 -11.35 11.41
C LEU A 160 11.28 -11.98 12.31
N PHE A 161 10.46 -12.88 11.77
CA PHE A 161 9.38 -13.52 12.51
C PHE A 161 9.93 -14.43 13.63
N GLN A 162 11.03 -15.15 13.41
CA GLN A 162 11.73 -15.89 14.46
C GLN A 162 12.18 -14.96 15.60
N SER A 163 12.70 -13.77 15.28
CA SER A 163 13.13 -12.79 16.29
C SER A 163 11.96 -12.26 17.14
N LEU A 164 10.75 -12.26 16.58
CA LEU A 164 9.51 -11.90 17.26
C LEU A 164 8.89 -13.08 18.03
N GLY A 165 9.55 -14.24 18.03
CA GLY A 165 9.14 -15.44 18.76
C GLY A 165 8.12 -16.31 18.02
N TYR A 166 7.97 -16.14 16.70
CA TYR A 166 7.16 -17.02 15.87
C TYR A 166 7.96 -18.26 15.45
N ASP A 167 7.35 -19.44 15.58
CA ASP A 167 7.94 -20.72 15.17
C ASP A 167 7.81 -20.89 13.64
N VAL A 168 8.68 -20.23 12.89
CA VAL A 168 8.74 -20.36 11.42
C VAL A 168 9.54 -21.62 11.06
N LYS A 169 8.89 -22.79 11.19
CA LYS A 169 9.52 -24.08 10.87
C LYS A 169 9.59 -24.40 9.39
N GLU A 170 8.76 -23.76 8.58
CA GLU A 170 8.66 -24.02 7.15
C GLU A 170 9.03 -22.72 6.40
N PRO A 171 9.98 -22.74 5.46
CA PRO A 171 10.07 -21.68 4.47
C PRO A 171 8.73 -21.61 3.70
N HIS A 172 8.33 -20.41 3.27
CA HIS A 172 7.08 -20.13 2.52
C HIS A 172 7.00 -20.82 1.13
N HIS A 173 7.74 -21.91 0.91
CA HIS A 173 7.83 -22.62 -0.36
C HIS A 173 6.99 -23.90 -0.31
N HIS A 174 5.67 -23.73 -0.32
CA HIS A 174 4.79 -24.86 -0.53
C HIS A 174 4.75 -25.23 -2.03
N PRO A 175 4.85 -26.52 -2.39
CA PRO A 175 4.75 -26.94 -3.79
C PRO A 175 3.47 -26.46 -4.47
N VAL A 176 3.58 -26.07 -5.74
CA VAL A 176 2.47 -25.59 -6.59
C VAL A 176 1.29 -26.58 -6.62
N GLU A 177 1.54 -27.87 -6.41
CA GLU A 177 0.52 -28.91 -6.36
C GLU A 177 -0.39 -28.82 -5.12
N LEU A 178 0.15 -28.45 -3.95
CA LEU A 178 -0.66 -28.22 -2.75
C LEU A 178 -1.59 -27.03 -2.94
N TYR A 179 -1.07 -26.00 -3.62
CA TYR A 179 -1.82 -24.81 -3.97
C TYR A 179 -2.99 -25.13 -4.92
N ARG A 180 -2.76 -25.89 -5.99
CA ARG A 180 -3.82 -26.32 -6.92
C ARG A 180 -4.92 -27.12 -6.22
N ALA A 181 -4.56 -27.93 -5.22
CA ALA A 181 -5.52 -28.68 -4.42
C ALA A 181 -6.36 -27.77 -3.50
N TRP A 182 -5.77 -26.74 -2.89
CA TRP A 182 -6.50 -25.76 -2.08
C TRP A 182 -7.51 -24.96 -2.92
N ALA A 183 -7.08 -24.46 -4.09
CA ALA A 183 -7.95 -23.71 -4.99
C ALA A 183 -9.17 -24.54 -5.44
N ALA A 184 -8.96 -25.83 -5.73
CA ALA A 184 -10.02 -26.75 -6.13
C ALA A 184 -11.03 -27.08 -5.01
N GLU A 185 -10.67 -26.88 -3.74
CA GLU A 185 -11.48 -27.19 -2.56
C GLU A 185 -12.25 -25.97 -2.01
N GLY A 186 -12.41 -24.91 -2.81
CA GLY A 186 -13.13 -23.69 -2.40
C GLY A 186 -12.24 -22.66 -1.71
N GLY A 187 -11.02 -22.49 -2.21
CA GLY A 187 -10.05 -21.48 -1.76
C GLY A 187 -10.65 -20.07 -1.60
N MET A 188 -9.94 -19.23 -0.85
CA MET A 188 -10.33 -17.89 -0.37
C MET A 188 -11.25 -17.84 0.86
N GLN A 189 -11.88 -18.94 1.30
CA GLN A 189 -12.61 -18.96 2.58
C GLN A 189 -11.74 -19.25 3.82
N ASP A 190 -10.55 -19.83 3.63
CA ASP A 190 -9.55 -20.05 4.68
C ASP A 190 -8.15 -19.85 4.09
N ASN A 191 -7.23 -19.30 4.88
CA ASN A 191 -5.85 -19.00 4.44
C ASN A 191 -5.15 -20.28 3.97
N PHE A 192 -4.37 -20.22 2.89
CA PHE A 192 -3.67 -21.39 2.36
C PHE A 192 -2.74 -22.01 3.41
N SER A 193 -1.97 -21.21 4.16
CA SER A 193 -1.13 -21.70 5.25
C SER A 193 -1.95 -22.39 6.36
N THR A 194 -3.15 -21.91 6.69
CA THR A 194 -4.09 -22.56 7.62
C THR A 194 -4.62 -23.88 7.06
N TRP A 195 -5.02 -23.90 5.78
CA TRP A 195 -5.48 -25.11 5.11
C TRP A 195 -4.39 -26.18 4.99
N VAL A 196 -3.16 -25.79 4.62
CA VAL A 196 -2.01 -26.70 4.53
C VAL A 196 -1.74 -27.31 5.91
N ARG A 197 -1.66 -26.50 6.97
CA ARG A 197 -1.45 -26.97 8.35
C ARG A 197 -2.51 -27.99 8.79
N ARG A 198 -3.79 -27.74 8.48
CA ARG A 198 -4.87 -28.71 8.74
C ARG A 198 -4.67 -30.02 7.99
N ARG A 199 -4.24 -29.97 6.73
CA ARG A 199 -4.07 -31.14 5.86
C ARG A 199 -2.84 -31.98 6.20
N ILE A 200 -1.76 -31.35 6.67
CA ILE A 200 -0.53 -32.03 7.09
C ILE A 200 -0.53 -32.41 8.59
N GLY A 201 -1.61 -32.13 9.32
CA GLY A 201 -1.78 -32.54 10.72
C GLY A 201 -1.00 -31.70 11.73
N ILE A 202 -0.63 -30.46 11.38
CA ILE A 202 -0.04 -29.49 12.32
C ILE A 202 -1.19 -28.68 12.93
N ASP A 203 -1.47 -28.95 14.21
CA ASP A 203 -2.55 -28.31 14.95
C ASP A 203 -2.34 -26.79 15.11
N ALA A 204 -3.40 -26.00 14.90
CA ALA A 204 -3.38 -24.53 14.97
C ALA A 204 -3.00 -23.97 16.37
N GLY A 205 -2.86 -24.85 17.38
CA GLY A 205 -2.36 -24.53 18.71
C GLY A 205 -0.84 -24.33 18.84
N SER A 206 -0.06 -24.42 17.75
CA SER A 206 1.42 -24.29 17.82
C SER A 206 1.95 -22.85 17.86
N LEU A 207 1.09 -21.82 17.81
CA LEU A 207 1.43 -20.47 18.25
C LEU A 207 1.52 -20.41 19.79
N ARG A 208 2.42 -21.22 20.38
CA ARG A 208 2.80 -21.03 21.77
C ARG A 208 3.87 -19.95 21.81
N ARG A 209 3.45 -18.76 22.25
CA ARG A 209 4.35 -17.75 22.81
C ARG A 209 5.10 -18.42 23.98
N THR A 210 6.32 -18.92 23.75
CA THR A 210 7.20 -19.34 24.85
C THR A 210 7.76 -18.07 25.48
N VAL A 211 6.95 -17.42 26.33
CA VAL A 211 7.46 -16.34 27.17
C VAL A 211 8.21 -16.99 28.31
N SER A 212 9.54 -17.07 28.21
CA SER A 212 10.39 -17.32 29.37
C SER A 212 10.35 -16.06 30.25
N HIS A 213 9.39 -15.98 31.17
CA HIS A 213 9.39 -14.97 32.24
C HIS A 213 10.56 -15.27 33.18
N ASN A 214 11.68 -14.56 33.02
CA ASN A 214 12.63 -14.35 34.10
C ASN A 214 12.22 -13.07 34.84
N SER A 215 11.31 -13.21 35.80
CA SER A 215 11.17 -12.25 36.90
C SER A 215 10.59 -12.97 38.10
N SER A 216 11.46 -13.24 39.05
CA SER A 216 11.15 -13.70 40.41
C SER A 216 10.07 -12.82 41.03
N ILE A 217 8.98 -13.45 41.48
CA ILE A 217 8.02 -13.09 42.55
C ILE A 217 6.74 -13.86 42.22
N ASP A 218 6.55 -15.04 42.81
CA ASP A 218 5.50 -15.24 43.81
C ASP A 218 5.43 -16.70 44.27
N THR A 219 5.36 -16.82 45.58
CA THR A 219 5.23 -18.04 46.36
C THR A 219 3.84 -18.66 46.21
N MET A 220 3.82 -20.00 46.15
CA MET A 220 2.76 -20.90 46.65
C MET A 220 1.29 -20.55 46.34
N ASP A 221 0.66 -21.33 45.46
CA ASP A 221 -0.49 -22.13 45.89
C ASP A 221 -0.68 -23.36 44.98
N LYS A 222 -0.86 -24.52 45.61
CA LYS A 222 -1.27 -25.77 44.99
C LYS A 222 -2.65 -26.06 45.57
N THR A 223 -3.72 -25.91 44.79
CA THR A 223 -4.94 -26.69 44.99
C THR A 223 -5.89 -26.62 43.78
N ALA A 224 -6.44 -27.80 43.48
CA ALA A 224 -7.75 -28.06 42.84
C ALA A 224 -7.93 -27.76 41.34
N GLU A 225 -7.89 -28.86 40.57
CA GLU A 225 -8.70 -29.08 39.38
C GLU A 225 -10.17 -28.72 39.64
N ASN A 226 -10.75 -27.89 38.76
CA ASN A 226 -12.17 -27.92 38.44
C ASN A 226 -12.38 -27.30 37.05
N GLY A 227 -13.12 -28.00 36.21
CA GLY A 227 -13.45 -27.56 34.85
C GLY A 227 -14.23 -26.25 34.85
N ALA A 228 -13.70 -25.27 34.14
CA ALA A 228 -14.40 -24.05 33.75
C ALA A 228 -13.81 -23.57 32.42
N ASN A 229 -14.70 -23.15 31.51
CA ASN A 229 -14.40 -22.56 30.20
C ASN A 229 -13.07 -21.80 30.16
N SER A 230 -12.15 -22.25 29.31
CA SER A 230 -11.03 -21.41 28.90
C SER A 230 -11.62 -20.18 28.21
N PRO A 231 -11.28 -18.94 28.61
CA PRO A 231 -11.77 -17.77 27.89
C PRO A 231 -11.26 -17.86 26.46
N HIS A 232 -12.16 -17.87 25.48
CA HIS A 232 -11.79 -17.76 24.06
C HIS A 232 -10.89 -16.53 23.92
N LYS A 233 -9.59 -16.74 23.68
CA LYS A 233 -8.70 -15.66 23.28
C LYS A 233 -9.18 -15.19 21.92
N GLN A 234 -9.69 -13.96 21.83
CA GLN A 234 -10.00 -13.33 20.55
C GLN A 234 -8.78 -13.37 19.64
N THR A 235 -9.00 -13.74 18.39
CA THR A 235 -7.99 -13.68 17.33
C THR A 235 -7.63 -12.23 17.01
N GLU A 236 -6.47 -12.00 16.39
CA GLU A 236 -6.09 -10.65 15.97
C GLU A 236 -7.09 -10.07 14.95
N ALA A 237 -7.62 -10.91 14.06
CA ALA A 237 -8.65 -10.51 13.09
C ALA A 237 -9.94 -10.04 13.78
N GLU A 238 -10.43 -10.76 14.79
CA GLU A 238 -11.62 -10.34 15.56
C GLU A 238 -11.39 -9.04 16.34
N ARG A 239 -10.14 -8.78 16.75
CA ARG A 239 -9.81 -7.61 17.56
C ARG A 239 -9.51 -6.36 16.73
N PHE A 240 -8.82 -6.52 15.61
CA PHE A 240 -8.26 -5.41 14.83
C PHE A 240 -8.84 -5.31 13.42
N GLY A 241 -9.65 -6.27 12.97
CA GLY A 241 -10.20 -6.29 11.60
C GLY A 241 -9.16 -6.63 10.52
N VAL A 242 -7.99 -7.14 10.92
CA VAL A 242 -6.88 -7.48 10.01
C VAL A 242 -6.26 -8.80 10.43
N ILE A 243 -6.18 -9.75 9.49
CA ILE A 243 -5.52 -11.04 9.68
C ILE A 243 -4.00 -10.83 9.70
N ASN A 244 -3.27 -11.55 10.55
CA ASN A 244 -1.79 -11.50 10.65
C ASN A 244 -1.20 -10.11 10.93
N VAL A 245 -1.98 -9.17 11.47
CA VAL A 245 -1.60 -7.75 11.56
C VAL A 245 -0.24 -7.49 12.22
N SER A 246 0.10 -8.24 13.28
CA SER A 246 1.41 -8.08 13.94
C SER A 246 2.58 -8.49 13.04
N LEU A 247 2.43 -9.56 12.26
CA LEU A 247 3.42 -10.02 11.28
C LEU A 247 3.51 -9.05 10.11
N ILE A 248 2.36 -8.56 9.63
CA ILE A 248 2.29 -7.61 8.54
C ILE A 248 2.97 -6.29 8.92
N GLY A 249 2.63 -5.72 10.08
CA GLY A 249 3.26 -4.48 10.52
C GLY A 249 4.78 -4.59 10.62
N ALA A 250 5.28 -5.70 11.19
CA ALA A 250 6.72 -5.92 11.27
C ALA A 250 7.37 -6.16 9.89
N GLY A 251 6.78 -7.02 9.06
CA GLY A 251 7.31 -7.36 7.73
C GLY A 251 7.32 -6.15 6.80
N VAL A 252 6.23 -5.41 6.73
CA VAL A 252 6.14 -4.16 5.97
C VAL A 252 7.12 -3.12 6.51
N GLY A 253 7.44 -3.14 7.81
CA GLY A 253 8.51 -2.32 8.41
C GLY A 253 9.90 -2.67 7.91
N LEU A 254 10.19 -3.95 7.70
CA LEU A 254 11.45 -4.40 7.08
C LEU A 254 11.58 -3.89 5.64
N VAL A 255 10.47 -3.92 4.87
CA VAL A 255 10.42 -3.32 3.51
C VAL A 255 10.71 -1.82 3.57
N HIS A 256 10.04 -1.10 4.48
CA HIS A 256 10.27 0.34 4.68
C HIS A 256 11.76 0.65 4.91
N ASP A 257 12.43 -0.09 5.79
CA ASP A 257 13.83 0.18 6.14
C ASP A 257 14.78 -0.08 4.96
N ALA A 258 14.54 -1.14 4.19
CA ALA A 258 15.30 -1.45 2.98
C ALA A 258 15.14 -0.37 1.90
N VAL A 259 13.90 0.04 1.63
CA VAL A 259 13.59 1.10 0.66
C VAL A 259 14.18 2.44 1.12
N LEU A 260 14.04 2.78 2.41
CA LEU A 260 14.59 4.01 2.97
C LEU A 260 16.12 4.06 2.86
N SER A 261 16.80 2.93 3.05
CA SER A 261 18.25 2.80 2.85
C SER A 261 18.64 3.06 1.38
N ALA A 262 17.88 2.49 0.44
CA ALA A 262 18.11 2.67 -1.00
C ALA A 262 18.01 4.13 -1.43
N VAL A 263 16.91 4.79 -1.07
CA VAL A 263 16.62 6.17 -1.51
C VAL A 263 17.54 7.19 -0.86
N LYS A 264 17.97 6.97 0.40
CA LYS A 264 18.98 7.82 1.07
C LYS A 264 20.30 7.86 0.31
N GLN A 265 20.61 6.79 -0.43
CA GLN A 265 21.79 6.67 -1.28
C GLN A 265 21.55 7.16 -2.72
N ASN A 266 20.39 7.77 -3.02
CA ASN A 266 19.98 8.20 -4.36
C ASN A 266 20.00 7.03 -5.36
N ARG A 267 19.46 5.88 -4.95
CA ARG A 267 19.17 4.76 -5.85
C ARG A 267 17.72 4.79 -6.30
N PHE A 268 17.47 4.23 -7.48
CA PHE A 268 16.11 3.89 -7.89
C PHE A 268 15.72 2.71 -7.02
N ALA A 269 14.70 2.85 -6.19
CA ALA A 269 14.18 1.74 -5.40
C ALA A 269 13.27 0.91 -6.32
N LEU A 270 13.75 -0.26 -6.74
CA LEU A 270 12.93 -1.25 -7.44
C LEU A 270 12.56 -2.35 -6.44
N THR A 271 11.37 -2.22 -5.86
CA THR A 271 10.83 -3.18 -4.90
C THR A 271 10.02 -4.21 -5.66
N ILE A 272 10.45 -5.46 -5.66
CA ILE A 272 9.67 -6.55 -6.24
C ILE A 272 9.02 -7.29 -5.09
N GLY A 273 7.70 -7.31 -5.08
CA GLY A 273 6.92 -7.90 -3.99
C GLY A 273 6.54 -9.34 -4.23
N GLY A 274 6.00 -9.91 -3.16
CA GLY A 274 4.83 -10.77 -3.24
C GLY A 274 3.57 -9.90 -3.28
N ASP A 275 2.75 -9.95 -2.24
CA ASP A 275 1.46 -9.26 -2.21
C ASP A 275 1.58 -7.72 -2.10
N HIS A 276 0.50 -7.00 -2.43
CA HIS A 276 0.49 -5.54 -2.49
C HIS A 276 0.63 -4.83 -1.11
N SER A 277 0.61 -5.57 0.01
CA SER A 277 0.81 -5.00 1.36
C SER A 277 2.12 -4.24 1.50
N ILE A 278 3.13 -4.66 0.77
CA ILE A 278 4.47 -4.06 0.83
C ILE A 278 4.47 -2.59 0.42
N ALA A 279 3.48 -2.15 -0.36
CA ALA A 279 3.34 -0.76 -0.81
C ALA A 279 3.22 0.22 0.36
N ALA A 280 2.61 -0.20 1.47
CA ALA A 280 2.58 0.62 2.68
C ALA A 280 4.01 0.94 3.18
N GLY A 281 4.91 -0.05 3.15
CA GLY A 281 6.30 0.12 3.58
C GLY A 281 7.12 0.93 2.58
N SER A 282 7.06 0.55 1.30
CA SER A 282 7.82 1.21 0.24
C SER A 282 7.41 2.67 0.08
N ILE A 283 6.11 2.98 -0.05
CA ILE A 283 5.62 4.35 -0.27
C ILE A 283 5.84 5.21 0.97
N CYS A 284 5.68 4.67 2.19
CA CYS A 284 6.01 5.42 3.42
C CYS A 284 7.49 5.80 3.47
N ALA A 285 8.40 4.88 3.06
CA ALA A 285 9.83 5.16 2.99
C ALA A 285 10.17 6.18 1.89
N MET A 286 9.56 6.05 0.71
CA MET A 286 9.69 6.99 -0.39
C MET A 286 9.21 8.39 0.02
N HIS A 287 8.06 8.51 0.66
CA HIS A 287 7.52 9.78 1.17
C HIS A 287 8.45 10.39 2.23
N ARG A 288 9.04 9.58 3.13
CA ARG A 288 10.02 10.07 4.10
C ARG A 288 11.25 10.70 3.43
N ALA A 289 11.67 10.17 2.28
CA ALA A 289 12.77 10.72 1.50
C ALA A 289 12.34 11.89 0.59
N TYR A 290 11.11 11.86 0.09
CA TYR A 290 10.51 12.79 -0.85
C TYR A 290 9.14 13.26 -0.34
N PRO A 291 9.07 14.27 0.54
CA PRO A 291 7.78 14.66 1.14
C PRO A 291 6.80 15.33 0.17
N ASP A 292 7.17 15.55 -1.08
CA ASP A 292 6.32 16.01 -2.18
C ASP A 292 6.00 14.90 -3.20
N LEU A 293 6.23 13.62 -2.86
CA LEU A 293 6.02 12.45 -3.71
C LEU A 293 4.60 12.42 -4.30
N GLY A 294 4.52 12.22 -5.61
CA GLY A 294 3.30 11.78 -6.29
C GLY A 294 3.33 10.27 -6.55
N VAL A 295 2.19 9.61 -6.44
CA VAL A 295 2.05 8.16 -6.63
C VAL A 295 1.07 7.89 -7.77
N ILE A 296 1.51 7.08 -8.73
CA ILE A 296 0.65 6.42 -9.69
C ILE A 296 0.46 4.99 -9.21
N TRP A 297 -0.80 4.59 -9.03
CA TRP A 297 -1.19 3.25 -8.59
C TRP A 297 -1.91 2.56 -9.74
N ILE A 298 -1.29 1.51 -10.30
CA ILE A 298 -1.84 0.73 -11.41
C ILE A 298 -2.34 -0.58 -10.85
N ASP A 299 -3.63 -0.84 -10.96
CA ASP A 299 -4.28 -1.94 -10.26
C ASP A 299 -5.70 -2.18 -10.79
N ALA A 300 -6.21 -3.40 -10.68
CA ALA A 300 -7.63 -3.70 -10.88
C ALA A 300 -8.49 -3.25 -9.69
N HIS A 301 -7.91 -3.27 -8.51
CA HIS A 301 -8.48 -2.99 -7.19
C HIS A 301 -7.96 -1.66 -6.66
N ALA A 302 -8.66 -1.09 -5.68
CA ALA A 302 -8.19 0.17 -5.08
C ALA A 302 -7.31 -0.02 -3.86
N ASP A 303 -7.32 -1.20 -3.24
CA ASP A 303 -6.51 -1.49 -2.06
C ASP A 303 -6.72 -0.47 -0.92
N ALA A 304 -7.94 0.06 -0.87
CA ALA A 304 -8.36 1.17 -0.05
C ALA A 304 -9.51 0.80 0.90
N ASN A 305 -9.68 -0.49 1.18
CA ASN A 305 -10.46 -0.90 2.34
C ASN A 305 -9.77 -0.52 3.64
N THR A 306 -10.57 -0.28 4.68
CA THR A 306 -10.11 -0.16 6.06
C THR A 306 -10.40 -1.46 6.82
N PRO A 307 -9.84 -1.65 8.03
CA PRO A 307 -10.16 -2.82 8.85
C PRO A 307 -11.66 -2.98 9.17
N ARG A 308 -12.44 -1.89 9.08
CA ARG A 308 -13.89 -1.90 9.31
C ARG A 308 -14.68 -2.26 8.05
N THR A 309 -14.15 -1.95 6.87
CA THR A 309 -14.89 -2.04 5.60
C THR A 309 -14.52 -3.27 4.78
N SER A 310 -13.32 -3.81 4.99
CA SER A 310 -12.85 -5.00 4.28
C SER A 310 -13.79 -6.19 4.50
N PRO A 311 -14.25 -6.86 3.42
CA PRO A 311 -15.04 -8.08 3.55
C PRO A 311 -14.19 -9.30 3.96
N SER A 312 -12.87 -9.24 3.77
CA SER A 312 -11.96 -10.38 3.94
C SER A 312 -10.97 -10.25 5.10
N ALA A 313 -10.78 -9.03 5.62
CA ALA A 313 -9.75 -8.69 6.61
C ALA A 313 -8.30 -8.93 6.12
N HIS A 314 -8.09 -9.07 4.81
CA HIS A 314 -6.76 -9.17 4.19
C HIS A 314 -6.16 -7.79 3.96
N TYR A 315 -4.93 -7.60 4.46
CA TYR A 315 -4.28 -6.31 4.41
C TYR A 315 -3.83 -5.92 3.00
N HIS A 316 -3.61 -6.86 2.07
CA HIS A 316 -3.21 -6.49 0.71
C HIS A 316 -4.26 -5.62 0.00
N GLY A 317 -5.54 -5.70 0.40
CA GLY A 317 -6.61 -4.81 -0.06
C GLY A 317 -6.80 -3.54 0.78
N MET A 318 -5.84 -3.20 1.65
CA MET A 318 -5.88 -2.03 2.54
C MET A 318 -4.67 -1.07 2.52
N PRO A 319 -3.52 -1.32 1.83
CA PRO A 319 -2.33 -0.49 1.99
C PRO A 319 -2.55 0.97 1.59
N ALA A 320 -3.35 1.23 0.55
CA ALA A 320 -3.61 2.59 0.10
C ALA A 320 -4.42 3.38 1.14
N ALA A 321 -5.47 2.78 1.70
CA ALA A 321 -6.21 3.39 2.81
C ALA A 321 -5.31 3.68 4.01
N HIS A 322 -4.38 2.78 4.34
CA HIS A 322 -3.46 3.01 5.46
C HIS A 322 -2.52 4.20 5.18
N LEU A 323 -1.96 4.28 3.97
CA LEU A 323 -1.10 5.38 3.50
C LEU A 323 -1.83 6.72 3.47
N LEU A 324 -3.10 6.73 3.05
CA LEU A 324 -3.97 7.90 3.02
C LEU A 324 -4.47 8.32 4.42
N GLY A 325 -4.26 7.48 5.42
CA GLY A 325 -4.65 7.74 6.81
C GLY A 325 -6.12 7.46 7.07
N TRP A 326 -6.71 6.53 6.31
CA TRP A 326 -8.13 6.20 6.41
C TRP A 326 -8.48 5.27 7.58
N PHE A 327 -7.48 4.76 8.30
CA PHE A 327 -7.68 3.87 9.44
C PHE A 327 -8.06 4.68 10.69
N GLU A 328 -8.97 4.13 11.50
CA GLU A 328 -9.45 4.76 12.72
C GLU A 328 -8.51 4.55 13.89
N ASP A 329 -8.00 3.31 14.00
CA ASP A 329 -7.19 2.85 15.11
C ASP A 329 -5.79 2.47 14.63
N PRO A 330 -4.75 2.69 15.47
CA PRO A 330 -3.42 2.19 15.17
C PRO A 330 -3.41 0.66 15.18
N LEU A 331 -2.66 0.08 14.25
CA LEU A 331 -2.47 -1.36 14.16
C LEU A 331 -1.18 -1.81 14.86
N PRO A 332 -1.18 -2.98 15.54
CA PRO A 332 0.02 -3.53 16.16
C PRO A 332 1.09 -3.82 15.09
N GLY A 333 2.36 -3.58 15.43
CA GLY A 333 3.49 -3.78 14.51
C GLY A 333 3.71 -2.62 13.55
N PHE A 334 2.82 -1.63 13.49
CA PHE A 334 2.94 -0.41 12.68
C PHE A 334 3.38 0.82 13.50
N GLU A 335 4.01 0.65 14.66
CA GLU A 335 4.44 1.76 15.51
C GLU A 335 5.45 2.69 14.80
N TRP A 336 6.21 2.15 13.85
CA TRP A 336 7.14 2.85 12.97
C TRP A 336 6.45 3.64 11.85
N PHE A 337 5.19 3.30 11.53
CA PHE A 337 4.45 3.86 10.40
C PHE A 337 3.96 5.28 10.71
N THR A 338 3.70 6.04 9.64
CA THR A 338 3.08 7.37 9.74
C THR A 338 1.78 7.33 8.95
N PRO A 339 0.63 7.05 9.60
CA PRO A 339 -0.66 7.09 8.95
C PRO A 339 -0.93 8.45 8.29
N GLY A 340 -1.50 8.44 7.08
CA GLY A 340 -1.79 9.67 6.34
C GLY A 340 -0.55 10.36 5.77
N CYS A 341 0.57 9.65 5.64
CA CYS A 341 1.78 10.17 5.01
C CYS A 341 1.55 10.55 3.55
N LEU A 342 0.66 9.85 2.83
CA LEU A 342 0.27 10.23 1.48
C LEU A 342 -0.94 11.15 1.51
N GLU A 343 -0.85 12.29 0.81
CA GLU A 343 -2.01 13.16 0.58
C GLU A 343 -2.88 12.60 -0.54
N GLU A 344 -4.21 12.63 -0.36
CA GLU A 344 -5.17 12.14 -1.35
C GLU A 344 -4.95 12.73 -2.75
N THR A 345 -4.69 14.04 -2.83
CA THR A 345 -4.43 14.77 -4.10
C THR A 345 -3.10 14.39 -4.77
N ARG A 346 -2.32 13.47 -4.18
CA ARG A 346 -1.04 13.01 -4.71
C ARG A 346 -1.08 11.54 -5.12
N LEU A 347 -2.24 10.90 -5.05
CA LEU A 347 -2.49 9.56 -5.54
C LEU A 347 -3.39 9.64 -6.77
N ALA A 348 -2.98 8.97 -7.85
CA ALA A 348 -3.85 8.70 -8.98
C ALA A 348 -3.88 7.21 -9.29
N TYR A 349 -5.07 6.63 -9.29
CA TYR A 349 -5.33 5.27 -9.73
C TYR A 349 -5.57 5.21 -11.23
N ILE A 350 -5.04 4.19 -11.90
CA ILE A 350 -5.37 3.86 -13.29
C ILE A 350 -5.62 2.36 -13.38
N GLY A 351 -6.75 1.97 -13.97
CA GLY A 351 -7.06 0.55 -14.25
C GLY A 351 -8.15 -0.06 -13.38
N LEU A 352 -8.71 0.71 -12.43
CA LEU A 352 -9.70 0.19 -11.48
C LEU A 352 -10.93 -0.35 -12.20
N ARG A 353 -11.39 -1.53 -11.76
CA ARG A 353 -12.57 -2.22 -12.32
C ARG A 353 -13.22 -3.23 -11.39
N ASP A 354 -12.55 -3.66 -10.32
CA ASP A 354 -13.12 -4.49 -9.27
C ASP A 354 -12.95 -3.78 -7.92
N ILE A 355 -14.02 -3.19 -7.41
CA ILE A 355 -13.98 -2.31 -6.24
C ILE A 355 -15.14 -2.65 -5.33
N ASP A 356 -14.85 -2.82 -4.03
CA ASP A 356 -15.90 -3.03 -3.04
C ASP A 356 -16.83 -1.82 -2.94
N ALA A 357 -18.10 -2.06 -2.59
CA ALA A 357 -19.10 -1.00 -2.59
C ALA A 357 -18.77 0.15 -1.61
N GLU A 358 -18.19 -0.18 -0.44
CA GLU A 358 -17.78 0.79 0.58
C GLU A 358 -16.47 1.49 0.19
N GLU A 359 -15.48 0.74 -0.30
CA GLU A 359 -14.23 1.27 -0.87
C GLU A 359 -14.52 2.30 -1.97
N GLY A 360 -15.42 1.98 -2.90
CA GLY A 360 -15.88 2.91 -3.93
C GLY A 360 -16.61 4.14 -3.38
N ARG A 361 -17.32 4.04 -2.24
CA ARG A 361 -17.93 5.22 -1.57
C ARG A 361 -16.85 6.11 -0.97
N MET A 362 -15.85 5.52 -0.32
CA MET A 362 -14.72 6.25 0.26
C MET A 362 -13.90 6.99 -0.81
N LEU A 363 -13.57 6.32 -1.93
CA LEU A 363 -12.89 6.95 -3.05
C LEU A 363 -13.67 8.14 -3.64
N ARG A 364 -14.99 8.02 -3.77
CA ARG A 364 -15.84 9.14 -4.26
C ARG A 364 -15.92 10.31 -3.28
N ALA A 365 -15.74 10.05 -1.98
CA ALA A 365 -15.77 11.06 -0.93
C ALA A 365 -14.41 11.73 -0.69
N SER A 366 -13.33 11.14 -1.22
CA SER A 366 -11.96 11.62 -1.05
C SER A 366 -11.52 12.52 -2.22
N ASN A 367 -10.32 13.08 -2.10
CA ASN A 367 -9.68 13.85 -3.17
C ASN A 367 -8.72 13.03 -4.03
N VAL A 368 -8.79 11.69 -3.94
CA VAL A 368 -7.96 10.80 -4.76
C VAL A 368 -8.41 10.87 -6.22
N HIS A 369 -7.45 10.88 -7.14
CA HIS A 369 -7.75 10.88 -8.57
C HIS A 369 -7.97 9.45 -9.05
N VAL A 370 -9.12 9.16 -9.64
CA VAL A 370 -9.49 7.81 -10.07
C VAL A 370 -9.76 7.79 -11.56
N PHE A 371 -9.03 6.92 -12.28
CA PHE A 371 -9.23 6.63 -13.68
C PHE A 371 -9.50 5.13 -13.84
N THR A 372 -10.78 4.76 -13.84
CA THR A 372 -11.21 3.38 -14.04
C THR A 372 -10.95 2.95 -15.48
N MET A 373 -11.14 1.66 -15.80
CA MET A 373 -11.10 1.21 -17.19
C MET A 373 -12.10 1.93 -18.10
N ARG A 374 -13.18 2.51 -17.55
CA ARG A 374 -14.10 3.37 -18.31
C ARG A 374 -13.44 4.66 -18.80
N GLU A 375 -12.57 5.27 -17.99
CA GLU A 375 -11.81 6.44 -18.41
C GLU A 375 -10.77 6.07 -19.47
N VAL A 376 -10.15 4.90 -19.33
CA VAL A 376 -9.24 4.35 -20.35
C VAL A 376 -9.96 4.12 -21.67
N ASP A 377 -11.13 3.46 -21.66
CA ASP A 377 -11.96 3.26 -22.85
C ASP A 377 -12.36 4.58 -23.52
N LYS A 378 -12.73 5.57 -22.70
CA LYS A 378 -13.27 6.84 -23.20
C LYS A 378 -12.20 7.75 -23.79
N TYR A 379 -11.04 7.84 -23.16
CA TYR A 379 -10.02 8.84 -23.49
C TYR A 379 -8.76 8.24 -24.11
N GLY A 380 -8.57 6.92 -24.00
CA GLY A 380 -7.33 6.23 -24.32
C GLY A 380 -6.28 6.43 -23.24
N ILE A 381 -5.42 5.42 -23.06
CA ILE A 381 -4.40 5.42 -22.01
C ILE A 381 -3.48 6.64 -22.03
N ALA A 382 -3.14 7.15 -23.23
CA ALA A 382 -2.27 8.30 -23.38
C ALA A 382 -2.85 9.57 -22.75
N LYS A 383 -4.15 9.80 -22.91
CA LYS A 383 -4.81 10.94 -22.28
C LYS A 383 -5.01 10.70 -20.78
N VAL A 384 -5.26 9.46 -20.37
CA VAL A 384 -5.43 9.11 -18.95
C VAL A 384 -4.16 9.39 -18.16
N ILE A 385 -2.98 8.93 -18.62
CA ILE A 385 -1.73 9.20 -17.91
C ILE A 385 -1.37 10.70 -17.92
N GLU A 386 -1.67 11.44 -18.99
CA GLU A 386 -1.54 12.91 -19.02
C GLU A 386 -2.41 13.58 -17.96
N MET A 387 -3.67 13.16 -17.82
CA MET A 387 -4.60 13.68 -16.81
C MET A 387 -4.15 13.32 -15.39
N ALA A 388 -3.72 12.07 -15.16
CA ALA A 388 -3.22 11.60 -13.88
C ALA A 388 -2.00 12.41 -13.42
N LEU A 389 -0.98 12.56 -14.28
CA LEU A 389 0.21 13.36 -14.01
C LEU A 389 -0.12 14.83 -13.77
N SER A 390 -1.04 15.40 -14.56
CA SER A 390 -1.46 16.80 -14.38
C SER A 390 -2.18 17.03 -13.05
N ALA A 391 -2.90 16.02 -12.55
CA ALA A 391 -3.61 16.08 -11.29
C ALA A 391 -2.65 16.00 -10.09
N ILE A 392 -1.78 14.97 -10.06
CA ILE A 392 -0.88 14.74 -8.92
C ILE A 392 0.38 15.61 -8.95
N ASP A 393 0.70 16.24 -10.09
CA ASP A 393 1.92 17.02 -10.31
C ASP A 393 1.75 18.11 -11.39
N PRO A 394 0.88 19.11 -11.17
CA PRO A 394 0.59 20.16 -12.14
C PRO A 394 1.81 21.02 -12.50
N ASN A 395 2.80 21.10 -11.62
CA ASN A 395 4.00 21.92 -11.80
C ASN A 395 5.18 21.17 -12.43
N LYS A 396 5.03 19.87 -12.71
CA LYS A 396 6.07 19.03 -13.33
C LYS A 396 7.40 19.01 -12.56
N ARG A 397 7.32 18.93 -11.22
CA ARG A 397 8.51 19.01 -10.34
C ARG A 397 8.61 17.89 -9.32
N ARG A 398 7.51 17.21 -9.00
CA ARG A 398 7.49 16.21 -7.94
C ARG A 398 8.25 14.95 -8.35
N PRO A 399 8.94 14.28 -7.41
CA PRO A 399 9.34 12.89 -7.57
C PRO A 399 8.08 12.02 -7.70
N LEU A 400 8.16 10.99 -8.52
CA LEU A 400 7.07 10.06 -8.80
C LEU A 400 7.46 8.66 -8.32
N HIS A 401 6.50 7.94 -7.76
CA HIS A 401 6.58 6.51 -7.47
C HIS A 401 5.48 5.79 -8.22
N LEU A 402 5.81 4.64 -8.79
CA LEU A 402 4.86 3.76 -9.46
C LEU A 402 4.62 2.55 -8.58
N SER A 403 3.41 2.37 -8.06
CA SER A 403 2.99 1.09 -7.44
C SER A 403 2.19 0.33 -8.50
N LEU A 404 2.76 -0.75 -9.02
CA LEU A 404 2.18 -1.53 -10.13
C LEU A 404 1.81 -2.91 -9.63
N ASP A 405 0.50 -3.12 -9.44
CA ASP A 405 -0.09 -4.45 -9.37
C ASP A 405 -0.19 -5.05 -10.76
N ILE A 406 0.39 -6.23 -10.96
CA ILE A 406 0.37 -6.89 -12.26
C ILE A 406 -1.06 -7.23 -12.68
N ASP A 407 -2.00 -7.38 -11.75
CA ASP A 407 -3.41 -7.61 -12.03
C ASP A 407 -4.14 -6.39 -12.62
N GLY A 408 -3.51 -5.20 -12.60
CA GLY A 408 -3.98 -4.03 -13.35
C GLY A 408 -3.99 -4.29 -14.86
N VAL A 409 -3.16 -5.23 -15.33
CA VAL A 409 -3.12 -5.71 -16.71
C VAL A 409 -4.20 -6.78 -16.93
N ASP A 410 -4.77 -6.84 -18.14
CA ASP A 410 -5.75 -7.88 -18.45
C ASP A 410 -5.16 -9.29 -18.28
N PRO A 411 -5.89 -10.25 -17.69
CA PRO A 411 -5.42 -11.62 -17.48
C PRO A 411 -5.05 -12.37 -18.77
N HIS A 412 -5.47 -11.87 -19.95
CA HIS A 412 -4.96 -12.37 -21.22
C HIS A 412 -3.44 -12.20 -21.38
N PHE A 413 -2.88 -11.13 -20.82
CA PHE A 413 -1.44 -10.84 -20.87
C PHE A 413 -0.72 -11.18 -19.56
N ALA A 414 -1.41 -11.05 -18.42
CA ALA A 414 -0.87 -11.31 -17.09
C ALA A 414 -1.71 -12.34 -16.30
N PRO A 415 -1.79 -13.61 -16.73
CA PRO A 415 -2.60 -14.61 -16.03
C PRO A 415 -2.04 -15.04 -14.67
N GLY A 416 -0.74 -14.84 -14.41
CA GLY A 416 -0.03 -15.24 -13.20
C GLY A 416 -0.20 -14.25 -12.05
N THR A 417 -1.42 -14.09 -11.56
CA THR A 417 -1.76 -13.24 -10.40
C THR A 417 -2.91 -13.82 -9.59
N GLY A 418 -2.95 -13.49 -8.30
CA GLY A 418 -3.92 -14.02 -7.33
C GLY A 418 -5.37 -13.61 -7.56
N THR A 419 -5.60 -12.36 -7.98
CA THR A 419 -6.94 -11.74 -8.02
C THR A 419 -7.26 -11.22 -9.43
N ALA A 420 -7.15 -12.08 -10.43
CA ALA A 420 -7.35 -11.70 -11.83
C ALA A 420 -8.77 -11.13 -12.13
N ALA A 421 -8.85 -9.87 -12.58
CA ALA A 421 -10.08 -9.23 -13.03
C ALA A 421 -10.08 -8.96 -14.55
N ARG A 422 -11.14 -9.37 -15.26
CA ARG A 422 -11.25 -9.18 -16.73
C ARG A 422 -11.36 -7.72 -17.14
N GLY A 423 -10.95 -7.41 -18.38
CA GLY A 423 -11.10 -6.10 -18.99
C GLY A 423 -10.07 -5.10 -18.47
N GLY A 424 -8.84 -5.56 -18.24
CA GLY A 424 -7.73 -4.74 -17.74
C GLY A 424 -6.96 -4.02 -18.84
N LEU A 425 -5.86 -3.36 -18.45
CA LEU A 425 -4.96 -2.70 -19.39
C LEU A 425 -4.36 -3.71 -20.37
N ALA A 426 -4.31 -3.36 -21.65
CA ALA A 426 -3.62 -4.17 -22.63
C ALA A 426 -2.10 -4.04 -22.50
N TYR A 427 -1.36 -5.03 -23.03
CA TYR A 427 0.11 -5.02 -23.08
C TYR A 427 0.69 -3.67 -23.52
N ARG A 428 0.18 -3.11 -24.62
CA ARG A 428 0.63 -1.81 -25.17
C ARG A 428 0.34 -0.64 -24.22
N GLU A 429 -0.75 -0.70 -23.48
CA GLU A 429 -1.20 0.40 -22.63
C GLU A 429 -0.35 0.49 -21.37
N ILE A 430 -0.04 -0.66 -20.76
CA ILE A 430 0.81 -0.67 -19.57
C ILE A 430 2.26 -0.29 -19.88
N HIS A 431 2.81 -0.71 -21.03
CA HIS A 431 4.10 -0.22 -21.51
C HIS A 431 4.10 1.30 -21.71
N TYR A 432 3.05 1.84 -22.31
CA TYR A 432 2.91 3.28 -22.52
C TYR A 432 2.93 4.06 -21.21
N VAL A 433 2.24 3.57 -20.17
CA VAL A 433 2.28 4.19 -18.82
C VAL A 433 3.70 4.21 -18.27
N CYS A 434 4.42 3.09 -18.32
CA CYS A 434 5.80 3.01 -17.83
C CYS A 434 6.74 3.94 -18.61
N GLU A 435 6.59 4.01 -19.94
CA GLU A 435 7.38 4.89 -20.81
C GLU A 435 7.14 6.38 -20.52
N GLU A 436 5.89 6.80 -20.36
CA GLU A 436 5.53 8.18 -20.01
C GLU A 436 6.07 8.57 -18.62
N LEU A 437 6.02 7.65 -17.65
CA LEU A 437 6.59 7.88 -16.33
C LEU A 437 8.12 8.01 -16.38
N ALA A 438 8.79 7.16 -17.15
CA ALA A 438 10.22 7.26 -17.38
C ALA A 438 10.58 8.58 -18.09
N GLU A 439 9.76 9.03 -19.05
CA GLU A 439 9.92 10.29 -19.78
C GLU A 439 9.89 11.53 -18.89
N THR A 440 9.12 11.50 -17.81
CA THR A 440 9.13 12.60 -16.84
C THR A 440 10.51 12.85 -16.25
N ASN A 441 11.41 11.84 -16.28
CA ASN A 441 12.70 11.80 -15.62
C ASN A 441 12.62 12.02 -14.09
N ARG A 442 11.44 11.79 -13.52
CA ARG A 442 11.14 12.03 -12.10
C ARG A 442 10.60 10.79 -11.40
N LEU A 443 10.48 9.67 -12.12
CA LEU A 443 10.24 8.36 -11.52
C LEU A 443 11.48 7.95 -10.71
N VAL A 444 11.31 7.86 -9.38
CA VAL A 444 12.39 7.61 -8.42
C VAL A 444 12.30 6.23 -7.75
N GLY A 445 11.17 5.55 -7.89
CA GLY A 445 10.96 4.21 -7.40
C GLY A 445 9.77 3.54 -8.08
N MET A 446 9.76 2.22 -8.00
CA MET A 446 8.70 1.36 -8.51
C MET A 446 8.51 0.17 -7.58
N ASP A 447 7.25 -0.14 -7.27
CA ASP A 447 6.86 -1.45 -6.78
C ASP A 447 6.26 -2.26 -7.94
N LEU A 448 6.60 -3.54 -8.01
CA LEU A 448 5.97 -4.50 -8.90
C LEU A 448 5.56 -5.72 -8.07
N VAL A 449 4.26 -5.96 -7.98
CA VAL A 449 3.66 -6.88 -7.00
C VAL A 449 2.69 -7.87 -7.64
N GLU A 450 2.23 -8.84 -6.85
CA GLU A 450 1.22 -9.86 -7.18
C GLU A 450 1.57 -10.78 -8.37
N ILE A 451 2.83 -10.78 -8.81
CA ILE A 451 3.32 -11.76 -9.78
C ILE A 451 3.40 -13.12 -9.07
N ASN A 452 2.50 -14.03 -9.45
CA ASN A 452 2.45 -15.40 -8.96
C ASN A 452 2.76 -16.39 -10.10
N PRO A 453 4.02 -16.84 -10.23
CA PRO A 453 4.43 -17.81 -11.25
C PRO A 453 3.69 -19.15 -11.15
N GLY A 454 3.17 -19.52 -9.98
CA GLY A 454 2.41 -20.76 -9.77
C GLY A 454 1.03 -20.75 -10.43
N LEU A 455 0.49 -19.55 -10.69
CA LEU A 455 -0.77 -19.31 -11.39
C LEU A 455 -0.59 -18.99 -12.88
N ASP A 456 0.65 -18.77 -13.31
CA ASP A 456 0.94 -18.31 -14.65
C ASP A 456 0.74 -19.42 -15.70
N ALA A 457 0.60 -19.00 -16.95
CA ALA A 457 0.63 -19.94 -18.07
C ALA A 457 2.03 -20.56 -18.19
N ALA A 458 2.08 -21.78 -18.74
CA ALA A 458 3.36 -22.39 -19.07
C ALA A 458 4.17 -21.45 -20.00
N PRO A 459 5.51 -21.40 -19.87
CA PRO A 459 6.35 -20.69 -20.81
C PRO A 459 5.96 -21.04 -22.24
N ILE A 460 5.82 -20.03 -23.09
CA ILE A 460 5.47 -20.26 -24.49
C ILE A 460 6.70 -20.91 -25.15
N ASP A 461 6.58 -22.18 -25.55
CA ASP A 461 7.66 -22.96 -26.18
C ASP A 461 8.21 -22.30 -27.47
N SER A 462 7.45 -21.38 -28.07
CA SER A 462 7.87 -20.56 -29.20
C SER A 462 8.12 -19.11 -28.77
N LYS A 463 9.38 -18.77 -28.45
CA LYS A 463 9.85 -17.39 -28.33
C LYS A 463 9.40 -16.59 -29.56
N MET A 464 8.72 -15.46 -29.36
CA MET A 464 8.36 -14.55 -30.45
C MET A 464 9.61 -13.80 -30.92
N HIS A 465 9.66 -13.44 -32.20
CA HIS A 465 10.77 -12.64 -32.73
C HIS A 465 10.93 -11.28 -32.01
N GLY A 466 9.84 -10.73 -31.46
CA GLY A 466 9.84 -9.46 -30.73
C GLY A 466 10.35 -9.57 -29.29
N ASP A 467 10.47 -10.78 -28.74
CA ASP A 467 10.92 -10.98 -27.37
C ASP A 467 12.36 -10.54 -27.22
N ASP A 468 12.69 -9.93 -26.08
CA ASP A 468 14.05 -9.49 -25.80
C ASP A 468 15.00 -10.71 -25.86
N PRO A 469 16.01 -10.70 -26.75
CA PRO A 469 16.91 -11.83 -26.91
C PRO A 469 17.75 -12.12 -25.66
N ASN A 470 17.88 -11.16 -24.74
CA ASN A 470 18.66 -11.26 -23.52
C ASN A 470 17.88 -11.84 -22.33
N LEU A 471 16.55 -11.94 -22.45
CA LEU A 471 15.73 -12.56 -21.42
C LEU A 471 15.76 -14.07 -21.54
N LYS A 472 15.84 -14.73 -20.38
CA LYS A 472 15.75 -16.18 -20.29
C LYS A 472 14.28 -16.60 -20.45
N PRO A 473 14.02 -17.82 -20.98
CA PRO A 473 12.67 -18.35 -21.04
C PRO A 473 12.02 -18.33 -19.65
N CYS A 474 10.84 -17.73 -19.56
CA CYS A 474 10.04 -17.62 -18.35
C CYS A 474 8.56 -17.61 -18.75
N SER A 475 7.69 -17.60 -17.75
CA SER A 475 6.25 -17.54 -17.97
C SER A 475 5.80 -16.14 -18.42
N PRO A 476 4.66 -16.00 -19.12
CA PRO A 476 4.26 -14.73 -19.74
C PRO A 476 4.16 -13.55 -18.78
N THR A 477 3.64 -13.76 -17.56
CA THR A 477 3.48 -12.69 -16.57
C THR A 477 4.84 -12.26 -16.01
N VAL A 478 5.76 -13.21 -15.79
CA VAL A 478 7.15 -12.91 -15.39
C VAL A 478 7.88 -12.14 -16.49
N GLN A 479 7.74 -12.56 -17.75
CA GLN A 479 8.33 -11.85 -18.89
C GLN A 479 7.81 -10.41 -18.95
N LEU A 480 6.49 -10.22 -18.88
CA LEU A 480 5.87 -8.90 -18.86
C LEU A 480 6.40 -8.07 -17.68
N GLY A 481 6.46 -8.63 -16.47
CA GLY A 481 7.00 -7.94 -15.30
C GLY A 481 8.44 -7.43 -15.51
N VAL A 482 9.30 -8.21 -16.15
CA VAL A 482 10.64 -7.78 -16.53
C VAL A 482 10.58 -6.65 -17.55
N GLU A 483 9.77 -6.79 -18.61
CA GLU A 483 9.64 -5.79 -19.65
C GLU A 483 9.10 -4.45 -19.12
N LEU A 484 8.15 -4.47 -18.18
CA LEU A 484 7.61 -3.28 -17.51
C LEU A 484 8.65 -2.58 -16.63
N CYS A 485 9.44 -3.34 -15.86
CA CYS A 485 10.58 -2.79 -15.14
C CYS A 485 11.54 -2.08 -16.11
N LEU A 486 11.84 -2.70 -17.26
CA LEU A 486 12.73 -2.11 -18.26
C LEU A 486 12.15 -0.84 -18.90
N SER A 487 10.85 -0.82 -19.23
CA SER A 487 10.16 0.38 -19.72
C SER A 487 10.22 1.52 -18.69
N ALA A 488 9.97 1.23 -17.41
CA ALA A 488 10.10 2.21 -16.33
C ALA A 488 11.54 2.72 -16.14
N LEU A 489 12.54 1.90 -16.48
CA LEU A 489 13.96 2.26 -16.51
C LEU A 489 14.39 2.96 -17.81
N GLY A 490 13.45 3.21 -18.72
CA GLY A 490 13.65 3.99 -19.95
C GLY A 490 13.99 3.17 -21.19
N LYS A 491 13.72 1.85 -21.20
CA LYS A 491 13.72 1.06 -22.45
C LYS A 491 12.65 1.63 -23.38
N ARG A 492 13.01 1.77 -24.65
CA ARG A 492 12.13 2.26 -25.72
C ARG A 492 12.27 1.37 -26.95
N ILE A 493 11.28 1.46 -27.82
CA ILE A 493 11.33 0.87 -29.15
C ILE A 493 12.35 1.62 -30.05
N MET A 494 12.47 2.95 -29.91
CA MET A 494 13.40 3.80 -30.68
C MET A 494 14.12 4.83 -29.81
#